data_AF-A0A329N6K0-F1
#
_entry.id   AF-A0A329N6K0-F1
#
_cell.length_a   1.000
_cell.length_b   1.000
_cell.length_c   1.000
_cell.angle_alpha   90.00
_cell.angle_beta   90.00
_cell.angle_gamma   90.00
#
_symmetry.space_group_name_H-M   'P 1'
#
loop_
_entity.id
_entity.type
_entity.pdbx_description
1 polymer ?
#
loop_
_entity_poly.entity_id
_entity_poly.type
_entity_poly.pdbx_seq_one_letter_code
_entity_poly.pdbx_strand_id
1 'polypeptide(L)'
;MKTAIQIALWLLSIFFAYKIYRSVNDPIQFDKVKRERYAKVIDRMKDIRDAQEAYRTVTGRFAKDFNSLVKFVDTAEFAITQQRDTSWVEYDPVYRIDMPREMKIIDTLGFIAIKDSLFKNSDSYKNMMKVPYTEGEEFSMKAGTINRSGFTAPVFEAKVTKEAILHDQPKDLVARENQVISVDDVNGPEIIVGSMKEVKTTGNWPMIYDSKRKN
;
A
#
# COMPACT_ATOMS: atom_id res chain seq x y z
N MET A 1 -35.72 50.93 -20.23
CA MET A 1 -35.91 50.02 -19.07
C MET A 1 -36.09 48.55 -19.49
N LYS A 2 -37.00 48.23 -20.43
CA LYS A 2 -37.23 46.84 -20.90
C LYS A 2 -35.99 46.16 -21.53
N THR A 3 -35.22 46.89 -22.35
CA THR A 3 -34.04 46.36 -23.05
C THR A 3 -32.86 46.07 -22.12
N ALA A 4 -32.58 46.94 -21.14
CA ALA A 4 -31.50 46.73 -20.17
C ALA A 4 -31.74 45.50 -19.28
N ILE A 5 -32.99 45.31 -18.83
CA ILE A 5 -33.39 44.13 -18.04
C ILE A 5 -33.26 42.85 -18.88
N GLN A 6 -33.63 42.91 -20.16
CA GLN A 6 -33.50 41.77 -21.07
C GLN A 6 -32.02 41.39 -21.31
N ILE A 7 -31.13 42.37 -21.49
CA ILE A 7 -29.68 42.12 -21.63
C ILE A 7 -29.11 41.56 -20.33
N ALA A 8 -29.50 42.09 -19.17
CA ALA A 8 -29.08 41.57 -17.87
C ALA A 8 -29.54 40.12 -17.65
N LEU A 9 -30.78 39.79 -18.03
CA LEU A 9 -31.30 38.42 -17.98
C LEU A 9 -30.56 37.48 -18.93
N TRP A 10 -30.17 37.95 -20.12
CA TRP A 10 -29.35 37.17 -21.05
C TRP A 10 -27.95 36.89 -20.49
N LEU A 11 -27.28 37.90 -19.91
CA LEU A 11 -25.99 37.71 -19.24
C LEU A 11 -26.10 36.76 -18.05
N LEU A 12 -27.17 36.87 -17.26
CA LEU A 12 -27.46 35.97 -16.15
C LEU A 12 -27.70 34.53 -16.64
N SER A 13 -28.41 34.35 -17.74
CA SER A 13 -28.65 33.05 -18.37
C SER A 13 -27.35 32.38 -18.83
N ILE A 14 -26.46 33.13 -19.49
CA ILE A 14 -25.14 32.64 -19.91
C ILE A 14 -24.29 32.26 -18.68
N PHE A 15 -24.33 33.09 -17.62
CA PHE A 15 -23.64 32.79 -16.37
C PHE A 15 -24.15 31.49 -15.73
N PHE A 16 -25.46 31.27 -15.68
CA PHE A 16 -26.03 30.03 -15.16
C PHE A 16 -25.72 28.82 -16.04
N ALA A 17 -25.76 28.97 -17.37
CA ALA A 17 -25.36 27.90 -18.29
C ALA A 17 -23.90 27.46 -18.06
N TYR A 18 -22.98 28.42 -17.88
CA TYR A 18 -21.59 28.13 -17.53
C TYR A 18 -21.47 27.45 -16.15
N LYS A 19 -22.22 27.89 -15.15
CA LYS A 19 -22.23 27.28 -13.81
C LYS A 19 -22.73 25.83 -13.84
N ILE A 20 -23.77 25.53 -14.62
CA ILE A 20 -24.29 24.16 -14.80
C ILE A 20 -23.25 23.28 -15.49
N TYR A 21 -22.65 23.77 -16.59
CA TYR A 21 -21.60 23.04 -17.29
C TYR A 21 -20.44 22.69 -16.35
N ARG A 22 -19.96 23.69 -15.60
CA ARG A 22 -18.88 23.50 -14.62
C ARG A 22 -19.27 22.52 -13.51
N SER A 23 -20.50 22.61 -12.99
CA SER A 23 -21.00 21.70 -11.95
C SER A 23 -21.02 20.23 -12.38
N VAL A 24 -21.20 19.95 -13.67
CA VAL A 24 -21.19 18.57 -14.20
C VAL A 24 -19.78 18.13 -14.56
N ASN A 25 -18.96 19.01 -15.14
CA ASN A 25 -17.64 18.66 -15.63
C ASN A 25 -16.57 18.58 -14.51
N ASP A 26 -16.67 19.42 -13.47
CA ASP A 26 -15.69 19.45 -12.37
C ASP A 26 -15.59 18.09 -11.64
N PRO A 27 -16.69 17.41 -11.25
CA PRO A 27 -16.62 16.07 -10.65
C PRO A 27 -16.01 15.01 -11.57
N ILE A 28 -16.28 15.09 -12.88
CA ILE A 28 -15.76 14.11 -13.87
C ILE A 28 -14.25 14.24 -14.01
N GLN A 29 -13.75 15.47 -14.11
CA GLN A 29 -12.31 15.72 -14.17
C GLN A 29 -11.62 15.34 -12.86
N PHE A 30 -12.25 15.65 -11.73
CA PHE A 30 -11.76 15.25 -10.42
C PHE A 30 -11.61 13.73 -10.30
N ASP A 31 -12.63 12.95 -10.68
CA ASP A 31 -12.55 11.48 -10.61
C ASP A 31 -11.46 10.91 -11.53
N LYS A 32 -11.24 11.52 -12.71
CA LYS A 32 -10.17 11.11 -13.61
C LYS A 32 -8.78 11.34 -12.98
N VAL A 33 -8.54 12.55 -12.47
CA VAL A 33 -7.28 12.92 -11.81
C VAL A 33 -7.06 12.07 -10.56
N LYS A 34 -8.12 11.88 -9.75
CA LYS A 34 -8.12 11.02 -8.56
C LYS A 34 -7.64 9.62 -8.87
N ARG A 35 -8.28 8.94 -9.84
CA ARG A 35 -7.93 7.57 -10.21
C ARG A 35 -6.50 7.44 -10.71
N GLU A 36 -6.03 8.38 -11.53
CA GLU A 36 -4.66 8.38 -12.04
C GLU A 36 -3.63 8.53 -10.91
N ARG A 37 -3.83 9.51 -10.02
CA ARG A 37 -2.91 9.75 -8.90
C ARG A 37 -2.95 8.64 -7.88
N TYR A 38 -4.14 8.16 -7.52
CA TYR A 38 -4.30 7.05 -6.58
C TYR A 38 -3.63 5.79 -7.11
N ALA A 39 -3.76 5.47 -8.39
CA ALA A 39 -3.06 4.31 -8.96
C ALA A 39 -1.54 4.38 -8.74
N LYS A 40 -0.92 5.54 -9.01
CA LYS A 40 0.52 5.71 -8.81
C LYS A 40 0.95 5.71 -7.34
N VAL A 41 0.17 6.34 -6.47
CA VAL A 41 0.42 6.35 -5.03
C VAL A 41 0.28 4.95 -4.45
N ILE A 42 -0.77 4.22 -4.81
CA ILE A 42 -1.02 2.83 -4.40
C ILE A 42 0.10 1.91 -4.90
N ASP A 43 0.58 2.11 -6.13
CA ASP A 43 1.72 1.34 -6.63
C ASP A 43 2.99 1.54 -5.80
N ARG A 44 3.22 2.75 -5.26
CA ARG A 44 4.29 3.00 -4.30
C ARG A 44 4.01 2.37 -2.94
N MET A 45 2.77 2.40 -2.47
CA MET A 45 2.39 1.73 -1.22
C MET A 45 2.55 0.21 -1.29
N LYS A 46 2.33 -0.40 -2.46
CA LYS A 46 2.65 -1.81 -2.71
C LYS A 46 4.15 -2.07 -2.65
N ASP A 47 4.98 -1.20 -3.26
CA ASP A 47 6.44 -1.32 -3.15
C ASP A 47 6.89 -1.30 -1.68
N ILE A 48 6.34 -0.39 -0.87
CA ILE A 48 6.61 -0.31 0.58
C ILE A 48 6.18 -1.61 1.27
N ARG A 49 4.96 -2.10 1.00
CA ARG A 49 4.44 -3.35 1.59
C ARG A 49 5.34 -4.53 1.26
N ASP A 50 5.66 -4.73 -0.01
CA ASP A 50 6.43 -5.89 -0.46
C ASP A 50 7.86 -5.84 0.12
N ALA A 51 8.48 -4.65 0.21
CA ALA A 51 9.75 -4.47 0.89
C ALA A 51 9.66 -4.75 2.40
N GLN A 52 8.58 -4.31 3.06
CA GLN A 52 8.34 -4.56 4.48
C GLN A 52 8.11 -6.05 4.78
N GLU A 53 7.36 -6.74 3.94
CA GLU A 53 7.14 -8.18 4.05
C GLU A 53 8.45 -8.96 3.86
N ALA A 54 9.29 -8.56 2.91
CA ALA A 54 10.64 -9.12 2.75
C ALA A 54 11.52 -8.88 3.98
N TYR A 55 11.49 -7.66 4.52
CA TYR A 55 12.20 -7.30 5.75
C TYR A 55 11.76 -8.17 6.94
N ARG A 56 10.45 -8.44 7.06
CA ARG A 56 9.91 -9.38 8.07
C ARG A 56 10.37 -10.81 7.85
N THR A 57 10.38 -11.28 6.61
CA THR A 57 10.80 -12.66 6.30
C THR A 57 12.26 -12.91 6.70
N VAL A 58 13.14 -11.93 6.52
CA VAL A 58 14.57 -12.08 6.84
C VAL A 58 14.87 -11.77 8.32
N THR A 59 14.26 -10.74 8.90
CA THR A 59 14.62 -10.24 10.24
C THR A 59 13.64 -10.61 11.35
N GLY A 60 12.47 -11.16 11.01
CA GLY A 60 11.37 -11.45 11.94
C GLY A 60 10.57 -10.23 12.42
N ARG A 61 10.92 -9.01 12.01
CA ARG A 61 10.27 -7.75 12.40
C ARG A 61 10.08 -6.83 11.19
N PHE A 62 9.31 -5.76 11.32
CA PHE A 62 9.18 -4.72 10.27
C PHE A 62 10.20 -3.59 10.46
N ALA A 63 10.57 -2.92 9.37
CA ALA A 63 11.49 -1.79 9.38
C ALA A 63 10.80 -0.53 9.93
N LYS A 64 11.48 0.20 10.81
CA LYS A 64 10.92 1.38 11.49
C LYS A 64 11.00 2.66 10.65
N ASP A 65 11.94 2.73 9.73
CA ASP A 65 12.28 3.91 8.95
C ASP A 65 12.62 3.55 7.51
N PHE A 66 12.40 4.48 6.58
CA PHE A 66 12.62 4.25 5.15
C PHE A 66 14.08 4.02 4.79
N ASN A 67 15.02 4.67 5.50
CA ASN A 67 16.45 4.51 5.21
C ASN A 67 16.92 3.08 5.47
N SER A 68 16.48 2.47 6.58
CA SER A 68 16.76 1.07 6.88
C SER A 68 16.10 0.13 5.88
N LEU A 69 14.89 0.46 5.43
CA LEU A 69 14.15 -0.33 4.44
C LEU A 69 14.83 -0.30 3.07
N VAL A 70 15.22 0.88 2.58
CA VAL A 70 15.96 1.05 1.31
C VAL A 70 17.30 0.32 1.38
N LYS A 71 18.08 0.55 2.46
CA LYS A 71 19.37 -0.10 2.65
C LYS A 71 19.24 -1.63 2.70
N PHE A 72 18.18 -2.14 3.31
CA PHE A 72 17.90 -3.56 3.32
C PHE A 72 17.62 -4.09 1.92
N VAL A 73 16.77 -3.42 1.13
CA VAL A 73 16.50 -3.84 -0.26
C VAL A 73 17.78 -3.87 -1.10
N ASP A 74 18.70 -2.93 -0.89
CA ASP A 74 19.99 -2.87 -1.60
C ASP A 74 20.98 -3.98 -1.21
N THR A 75 20.97 -4.42 0.05
CA THR A 75 22.05 -5.25 0.62
C THR A 75 21.64 -6.68 0.95
N ALA A 76 20.36 -6.94 1.16
CA ALA A 76 19.90 -8.23 1.63
C ALA A 76 19.54 -9.19 0.49
N GLU A 77 19.63 -10.46 0.80
CA GLU A 77 19.35 -11.58 -0.10
C GLU A 77 18.37 -12.54 0.56
N PHE A 78 17.49 -13.15 -0.23
CA PHE A 78 16.68 -14.27 0.22
C PHE A 78 17.49 -15.56 0.15
N ALA A 79 17.48 -16.31 1.25
CA ALA A 79 17.94 -17.69 1.26
C ALA A 79 16.89 -18.59 0.58
N ILE A 80 17.27 -19.27 -0.49
CA ILE A 80 16.44 -20.28 -1.13
C ILE A 80 16.55 -21.55 -0.29
N THR A 81 15.51 -21.84 0.49
CA THR A 81 15.47 -23.03 1.35
C THR A 81 14.61 -24.13 0.76
N GLN A 82 15.08 -25.37 0.83
CA GLN A 82 14.30 -26.56 0.53
C GLN A 82 14.02 -27.31 1.83
N GLN A 83 12.75 -27.58 2.10
CA GLN A 83 12.35 -28.44 3.21
C GLN A 83 12.10 -29.86 2.67
N ARG A 84 12.75 -30.87 3.27
CA ARG A 84 12.40 -32.28 3.06
C ARG A 84 11.97 -32.90 4.38
N ASP A 85 10.86 -33.64 4.34
CA ASP A 85 10.40 -34.42 5.48
C ASP A 85 11.06 -35.81 5.40
N THR A 86 11.73 -36.21 6.48
CA THR A 86 12.36 -37.51 6.62
C THR A 86 11.74 -38.27 7.78
N SER A 87 11.49 -39.56 7.58
CA SER A 87 11.03 -40.44 8.65
C SER A 87 11.94 -41.66 8.76
N TRP A 88 12.18 -42.09 10.00
CA TRP A 88 12.88 -43.34 10.29
C TRP A 88 12.27 -43.97 11.55
N VAL A 89 12.61 -45.23 11.78
CA VAL A 89 12.17 -45.96 12.97
C VAL A 89 13.29 -45.90 14.01
N GLU A 90 12.94 -45.47 15.21
CA GLU A 90 13.86 -45.41 16.34
C GLU A 90 13.28 -46.22 17.51
N TYR A 91 14.10 -47.08 18.11
CA TYR A 91 13.71 -47.86 19.27
C TYR A 91 13.57 -46.95 20.50
N ASP A 92 12.38 -46.90 21.10
CA ASP A 92 12.16 -46.12 22.32
C ASP A 92 12.41 -47.02 23.55
N PRO A 93 13.45 -46.74 24.36
CA PRO A 93 13.79 -47.58 25.52
C PRO A 93 12.77 -47.50 26.66
N VAL A 94 11.93 -46.46 26.70
CA VAL A 94 10.86 -46.31 27.71
C VAL A 94 9.69 -47.23 27.39
N TYR A 95 9.24 -47.20 26.13
CA TYR A 95 8.10 -47.99 25.68
C TYR A 95 8.47 -49.38 25.16
N ARG A 96 9.76 -49.64 24.97
CA ARG A 96 10.33 -50.90 24.45
C ARG A 96 9.78 -51.32 23.08
N ILE A 97 9.40 -50.34 22.26
CA ILE A 97 8.86 -50.55 20.91
C ILE A 97 9.56 -49.64 19.92
N ASP A 98 9.60 -50.09 18.67
CA ASP A 98 10.04 -49.32 17.53
C ASP A 98 9.00 -48.26 17.19
N MET A 99 9.37 -46.98 17.32
CA MET A 99 8.48 -45.84 17.04
C MET A 99 8.93 -45.10 15.78
N PRO A 100 7.99 -44.72 14.88
CA PRO A 100 8.32 -43.83 13.79
C PRO A 100 8.63 -42.43 14.33
N ARG A 101 9.79 -41.90 13.94
CA ARG A 101 10.20 -40.52 14.16
C ARG A 101 10.16 -39.77 12.85
N GLU A 102 9.74 -38.52 12.91
CA GLU A 102 9.71 -37.59 11.78
C GLU A 102 10.62 -36.42 12.10
N MET A 103 11.44 -36.01 11.12
CA MET A 103 12.27 -34.82 11.18
C MET A 103 12.14 -34.04 9.89
N LYS A 104 12.13 -32.71 10.02
CA LYS A 104 12.17 -31.77 8.89
C LYS A 104 13.60 -31.28 8.74
N ILE A 105 14.21 -31.56 7.59
CA ILE A 105 15.53 -31.03 7.24
C ILE A 105 15.30 -29.84 6.32
N ILE A 106 15.91 -28.71 6.66
CA ILE A 106 15.85 -27.46 5.88
C ILE A 106 17.25 -27.20 5.33
N ASP A 107 17.43 -27.41 4.03
CA ASP A 107 18.69 -27.16 3.32
C ASP A 107 18.62 -25.79 2.62
N THR A 108 19.72 -25.02 2.63
CA THR A 108 19.83 -23.75 1.89
C THR A 108 20.53 -23.98 0.56
N LEU A 109 19.81 -23.80 -0.55
CA LEU A 109 20.29 -24.06 -1.92
C LEU A 109 21.07 -22.90 -2.54
N GLY A 110 20.91 -21.68 -2.00
CA GLY A 110 21.59 -20.49 -2.49
C GLY A 110 20.94 -19.19 -2.02
N PHE A 111 21.41 -18.08 -2.56
CA PHE A 111 20.93 -16.74 -2.23
C PHE A 111 20.51 -15.98 -3.50
N ILE A 112 19.43 -15.21 -3.42
CA ILE A 112 18.96 -14.31 -4.48
C ILE A 112 18.76 -12.90 -3.91
N ALA A 113 19.25 -11.88 -4.61
CA ALA A 113 19.11 -10.50 -4.17
C ALA A 113 17.63 -10.08 -4.08
N ILE A 114 17.26 -9.44 -2.98
CA ILE A 114 15.86 -8.99 -2.75
C ILE A 114 15.45 -7.96 -3.80
N LYS A 115 16.36 -7.06 -4.18
CA LYS A 115 16.13 -6.07 -5.24
C LYS A 115 15.68 -6.72 -6.55
N ASP A 116 16.34 -7.80 -6.96
CA ASP A 116 16.11 -8.45 -8.25
C ASP A 116 14.80 -9.26 -8.20
N SER A 117 14.49 -9.84 -7.04
CA SER A 117 13.25 -10.60 -6.82
C SER A 117 12.01 -9.70 -6.78
N LEU A 118 12.06 -8.56 -6.09
CA LEU A 118 10.89 -7.71 -5.87
C LEU A 118 10.75 -6.63 -6.94
N PHE A 119 11.85 -6.00 -7.33
CA PHE A 119 11.86 -4.82 -8.19
C PHE A 119 12.39 -5.11 -9.59
N LYS A 120 12.96 -6.30 -9.83
CA LYS A 120 13.56 -6.68 -11.11
C LYS A 120 14.56 -5.61 -11.56
N ASN A 121 14.29 -4.93 -12.67
CA ASN A 121 15.14 -3.87 -13.24
C ASN A 121 14.70 -2.45 -12.82
N SER A 122 13.76 -2.32 -11.87
CA SER A 122 13.22 -1.03 -11.44
C SER A 122 13.94 -0.50 -10.20
N ASP A 123 14.37 0.76 -10.26
CA ASP A 123 14.88 1.51 -9.10
C ASP A 123 13.76 2.21 -8.30
N SER A 124 12.51 1.73 -8.43
CA SER A 124 11.35 2.35 -7.77
C SER A 124 11.49 2.40 -6.25
N TYR A 125 12.13 1.40 -5.64
CA TYR A 125 12.37 1.31 -4.20
C TYR A 125 13.16 2.50 -3.64
N LYS A 126 14.14 3.06 -4.39
CA LYS A 126 14.93 4.21 -3.92
C LYS A 126 14.10 5.46 -3.62
N ASN A 127 12.99 5.61 -4.33
CA ASN A 127 12.07 6.74 -4.19
C ASN A 127 10.76 6.34 -3.49
N MET A 128 10.70 5.19 -2.82
CA MET A 128 9.46 4.72 -2.18
C MET A 128 9.00 5.62 -1.03
N MET A 129 9.90 6.42 -0.45
CA MET A 129 9.61 7.37 0.63
C MET A 129 8.76 8.55 0.15
N LYS A 130 8.89 8.96 -1.11
CA LYS A 130 8.26 10.17 -1.66
C LYS A 130 6.90 9.86 -2.27
N VAL A 131 5.91 10.70 -1.96
CA VAL A 131 4.56 10.60 -2.51
C VAL A 131 4.55 11.18 -3.93
N PRO A 132 4.16 10.41 -4.96
CA PRO A 132 4.02 10.93 -6.32
C PRO A 132 3.03 12.10 -6.40
N TYR A 133 3.26 13.03 -7.32
CA TYR A 133 2.40 14.21 -7.56
C TYR A 133 2.28 15.17 -6.37
N THR A 134 3.25 15.17 -5.45
CA THR A 134 3.32 16.15 -4.35
C THR A 134 4.63 16.93 -4.40
N GLU A 135 4.67 18.08 -3.72
CA GLU A 135 5.87 18.92 -3.61
C GLU A 135 6.86 18.36 -2.56
N GLY A 136 7.20 17.07 -2.69
CA GLY A 136 8.17 16.39 -1.82
C GLY A 136 7.57 15.88 -0.51
N GLU A 137 6.26 15.64 -0.44
CA GLU A 137 5.68 14.95 0.71
C GLU A 137 6.17 13.50 0.79
N GLU A 138 6.26 13.01 2.02
CA GLU A 138 6.74 11.67 2.32
C GLU A 138 5.64 10.84 2.97
N PHE A 139 5.65 9.53 2.72
CA PHE A 139 4.74 8.61 3.39
C PHE A 139 5.05 8.58 4.90
N SER A 140 4.03 8.57 5.74
CA SER A 140 4.21 8.33 7.17
C SER A 140 4.29 6.83 7.40
N MET A 141 5.38 6.34 7.99
CA MET A 141 5.57 4.92 8.27
C MET A 141 5.86 4.68 9.76
N LYS A 142 5.24 3.64 10.31
CA LYS A 142 5.45 3.17 11.68
C LYS A 142 5.54 1.65 11.69
N ALA A 143 6.37 1.12 12.57
CA ALA A 143 6.47 -0.31 12.81
C ALA A 143 6.55 -0.59 14.31
N GLY A 144 6.01 -1.73 14.73
CA GLY A 144 5.98 -2.14 16.11
C GLY A 144 5.58 -3.60 16.27
N THR A 145 5.16 -3.96 17.48
CA THR A 145 4.65 -5.28 17.82
C THR A 145 3.36 -5.13 18.58
N ILE A 146 2.35 -5.93 18.26
CA ILE A 146 1.11 -6.01 19.04
C ILE A 146 1.06 -7.33 19.78
N ASN A 147 0.55 -7.30 21.01
CA ASN A 147 0.20 -8.49 21.76
C ASN A 147 -1.32 -8.62 21.78
N ARG A 148 -1.83 -9.71 21.19
CA ARG A 148 -3.25 -10.06 21.22
C ARG A 148 -3.36 -11.48 21.75
N SER A 149 -4.01 -11.63 22.90
CA SER A 149 -4.30 -12.95 23.49
C SER A 149 -3.07 -13.83 23.68
N GLY A 150 -1.92 -13.24 24.03
CA GLY A 150 -0.66 -13.97 24.24
C GLY A 150 0.17 -14.19 22.97
N PHE A 151 -0.35 -13.86 21.78
CA PHE A 151 0.40 -13.88 20.54
C PHE A 151 1.02 -12.51 20.27
N THR A 152 2.36 -12.45 20.19
CA THR A 152 3.09 -11.24 19.82
C THR A 152 3.40 -11.28 18.33
N ALA A 153 2.83 -10.33 17.59
CA ALA A 153 3.00 -10.22 16.15
C ALA A 153 3.65 -8.88 15.79
N PRO A 154 4.65 -8.86 14.89
CA PRO A 154 5.13 -7.62 14.32
C PRO A 154 4.04 -7.02 13.43
N VAL A 155 3.92 -5.69 13.45
CA VAL A 155 3.01 -4.92 12.61
C VAL A 155 3.72 -3.70 12.03
N PHE A 156 3.18 -3.22 10.91
CA PHE A 156 3.57 -1.94 10.33
C PHE A 156 2.35 -1.22 9.80
N GLU A 157 2.48 0.08 9.63
CA GLU A 157 1.50 0.94 8.99
C GLU A 157 2.25 2.00 8.19
N ALA A 158 1.92 2.11 6.91
CA ALA A 158 2.32 3.23 6.08
C ALA A 158 1.07 3.94 5.57
N LYS A 159 1.06 5.27 5.64
CA LYS A 159 -0.11 6.08 5.31
C LYS A 159 0.23 7.42 4.65
N VAL A 160 -0.75 7.94 3.92
CA VAL A 160 -0.72 9.27 3.30
C VAL A 160 -2.13 9.85 3.31
N THR A 161 -2.25 11.17 3.46
CA THR A 161 -3.55 11.85 3.40
C THR A 161 -3.98 12.01 1.95
N LYS A 162 -5.27 11.86 1.67
CA LYS A 162 -5.83 12.13 0.34
C LYS A 162 -5.69 13.60 -0.05
N GLU A 163 -5.74 14.49 0.94
CA GLU A 163 -5.55 15.93 0.79
C GLU A 163 -4.19 16.28 0.19
N ALA A 164 -3.12 15.59 0.60
CA ALA A 164 -1.79 15.77 0.02
C ALA A 164 -1.76 15.41 -1.48
N ILE A 165 -2.39 14.28 -1.83
CA ILE A 165 -2.42 13.76 -3.20
C ILE A 165 -3.24 14.67 -4.13
N LEU A 166 -4.30 15.28 -3.60
CA LEU A 166 -5.27 16.09 -4.33
C LEU A 166 -5.19 17.58 -3.97
N HIS A 167 -4.01 18.06 -3.57
CA HIS A 167 -3.79 19.42 -3.06
C HIS A 167 -4.21 20.54 -4.03
N ASP A 168 -4.17 20.29 -5.35
CA ASP A 168 -4.53 21.22 -6.42
C ASP A 168 -6.01 21.12 -6.84
N GLN A 169 -6.79 20.20 -6.25
CA GLN A 169 -8.18 19.96 -6.61
C GLN A 169 -9.15 20.84 -5.78
N PRO A 170 -10.41 21.02 -6.25
CA PRO A 170 -11.42 21.77 -5.51
C PRO A 170 -11.64 21.19 -4.10
N LYS A 171 -11.49 22.04 -3.06
CA LYS A 171 -11.55 21.64 -1.64
C LYS A 171 -12.88 20.99 -1.26
N ASP A 172 -13.97 21.40 -1.90
CA ASP A 172 -15.29 20.83 -1.71
C ASP A 172 -15.38 19.37 -2.19
N LEU A 173 -14.75 19.04 -3.32
CA LEU A 173 -14.68 17.67 -3.83
C LEU A 173 -13.74 16.81 -2.99
N VAL A 174 -12.59 17.35 -2.55
CA VAL A 174 -11.67 16.65 -1.64
C VAL A 174 -12.34 16.36 -0.29
N ALA A 175 -13.07 17.31 0.29
CA ALA A 175 -13.79 17.12 1.54
C ALA A 175 -14.88 16.03 1.43
N ARG A 176 -15.59 15.98 0.30
CA ARG A 176 -16.55 14.90 0.01
C ARG A 176 -15.85 13.55 -0.09
N GLU A 177 -14.72 13.48 -0.81
CA GLU A 177 -13.92 12.27 -0.99
C GLU A 177 -13.35 11.73 0.34
N ASN A 178 -13.01 12.60 1.29
CA ASN A 178 -12.55 12.20 2.63
C ASN A 178 -13.64 11.50 3.46
N GLN A 179 -14.92 11.72 3.12
CA GLN A 179 -16.08 11.13 3.79
C GLN A 179 -16.64 9.92 3.06
N VAL A 180 -16.08 9.56 1.89
CA VAL A 180 -16.55 8.42 1.11
C VAL A 180 -16.31 7.12 1.88
N ILE A 181 -17.39 6.36 2.02
CA ILE A 181 -17.38 4.97 2.46
C ILE A 181 -18.02 4.16 1.33
N SER A 182 -17.19 3.52 0.53
CA SER A 182 -17.60 2.76 -0.65
C SER A 182 -16.78 1.48 -0.78
N VAL A 183 -17.35 0.49 -1.46
CA VAL A 183 -16.63 -0.74 -1.84
C VAL A 183 -15.68 -0.48 -3.00
N ASP A 184 -16.03 0.49 -3.87
CA ASP A 184 -15.34 0.76 -5.13
C ASP A 184 -14.30 1.89 -5.04
N ASP A 185 -14.16 2.54 -3.87
CA ASP A 185 -13.21 3.63 -3.62
C ASP A 185 -12.37 3.37 -2.36
N VAL A 186 -11.32 4.18 -2.17
CA VAL A 186 -10.46 4.11 -0.99
C VAL A 186 -11.21 4.69 0.21
N ASN A 187 -11.33 3.92 1.29
CA ASN A 187 -12.13 4.33 2.44
C ASN A 187 -11.39 5.27 3.40
N GLY A 188 -12.06 6.35 3.81
CA GLY A 188 -11.56 7.32 4.78
C GLY A 188 -10.66 8.41 4.19
N PRO A 189 -10.09 9.30 5.04
CA PRO A 189 -9.29 10.46 4.61
C PRO A 189 -7.84 10.11 4.24
N GLU A 190 -7.39 8.90 4.56
CA GLU A 190 -6.02 8.45 4.36
C GLU A 190 -6.01 7.19 3.49
N ILE A 191 -5.02 7.07 2.61
CA ILE A 191 -4.67 5.78 2.01
C ILE A 191 -3.71 5.11 2.98
N ILE A 192 -3.96 3.85 3.32
CA ILE A 192 -3.24 3.13 4.37
C ILE A 192 -2.89 1.73 3.86
N VAL A 193 -1.67 1.29 4.16
CA VAL A 193 -1.25 -0.10 4.04
C VAL A 193 -0.73 -0.61 5.37
N GLY A 194 -1.24 -1.76 5.79
CA GLY A 194 -0.96 -2.31 7.10
C GLY A 194 -1.88 -1.77 8.21
N SER A 195 -1.56 -2.08 9.46
CA SER A 195 -2.28 -1.60 10.64
C SER A 195 -1.40 -1.70 11.89
N MET A 196 -1.37 -0.65 12.70
CA MET A 196 -0.73 -0.74 14.02
C MET A 196 -1.59 -1.42 15.10
N LYS A 197 -2.86 -1.70 14.82
CA LYS A 197 -3.82 -2.24 15.82
C LYS A 197 -4.12 -3.73 15.64
N GLU A 198 -3.89 -4.24 14.44
CA GLU A 198 -4.24 -5.59 14.00
C GLU A 198 -3.13 -6.18 13.14
N VAL A 199 -3.03 -7.51 13.08
CA VAL A 199 -2.06 -8.20 12.22
C VAL A 199 -2.57 -8.18 10.78
N LYS A 200 -2.45 -7.02 10.14
CA LYS A 200 -2.91 -6.77 8.77
C LYS A 200 -1.78 -6.13 7.97
N THR A 201 -1.50 -6.65 6.79
CA THR A 201 -0.54 -6.07 5.82
C THR A 201 -1.22 -5.57 4.55
N THR A 202 -2.54 -5.71 4.45
CA THR A 202 -3.33 -5.27 3.29
C THR A 202 -3.67 -3.79 3.33
N GLY A 203 -3.92 -3.22 2.15
CA GLY A 203 -4.34 -1.83 1.97
C GLY A 203 -5.83 -1.60 2.21
N ASN A 204 -6.23 -0.33 2.29
CA ASN A 204 -7.64 0.10 2.38
C ASN A 204 -8.26 0.51 1.04
N TRP A 205 -7.66 0.08 -0.08
CA TRP A 205 -8.13 0.36 -1.44
C TRP A 205 -8.78 -0.86 -2.11
N PRO A 206 -9.64 -0.64 -3.12
CA PRO A 206 -10.30 -1.71 -3.85
C PRO A 206 -9.38 -2.43 -4.84
N MET A 207 -9.76 -3.66 -5.21
CA MET A 207 -8.98 -4.54 -6.11
C MET A 207 -8.76 -3.96 -7.51
N ILE A 208 -9.53 -2.97 -7.94
CA ILE A 208 -9.32 -2.29 -9.23
C ILE A 208 -7.91 -1.70 -9.34
N TYR A 209 -7.35 -1.22 -8.22
CA TYR A 209 -6.00 -0.70 -8.16
C TYR A 209 -4.95 -1.82 -8.07
N ASP A 210 -5.34 -3.05 -7.74
CA ASP A 210 -4.44 -4.22 -7.66
C ASP A 210 -4.22 -4.90 -9.01
N SER A 211 -4.84 -4.41 -10.09
CA SER A 211 -4.62 -4.92 -11.44
C SER A 211 -3.12 -4.97 -11.79
N LYS A 212 -2.69 -6.11 -12.35
CA LYS A 212 -1.27 -6.48 -12.53
C LYS A 212 -0.46 -5.34 -13.15
N ARG A 213 0.70 -5.04 -12.55
CA ARG A 213 1.79 -4.30 -13.20
C ARG A 213 2.01 -4.90 -14.59
N LYS A 214 1.63 -4.18 -15.64
CA LYS A 214 2.16 -4.43 -16.99
C LYS A 214 3.61 -3.95 -16.94
N ASN A 215 4.50 -4.83 -16.46
CA ASN A 215 5.93 -4.71 -16.70
C ASN A 215 6.21 -5.11 -18.15
#